data_AF-A0A940V1N5-F1
#
_entry.id   AF-A0A940V1N5-F1
#
_cell.length_a   1.000
_cell.length_b   1.000
_cell.length_c   1.000
_cell.angle_alpha   90.00
_cell.angle_beta   90.00
_cell.angle_gamma   90.00
#
_symmetry.space_group_name_H-M   'P 1'
#
loop_
_entity.id
_entity.type
_entity.pdbx_description
1 polymer ?
#
loop_
_entity_poly.entity_id
_entity_poly.type
_entity_poly.pdbx_seq_one_letter_code
_entity_poly.pdbx_strand_id
1 'polypeptide(L)' 'MRKVKIGIVGCGGIANNKHLPAIQKNGNYEIVAFCDIDRQKAEDAKEKYGTEASRVYTD' A
#
# COMPACT_ATOMS: atom_id res chain seq x y z
N MET A 1 -6.45 0.16 20.49
CA MET A 1 -5.05 0.55 20.14
C MET A 1 -5.08 1.34 18.84
N ARG A 2 -4.20 2.34 18.64
CA ARG A 2 -4.11 3.08 17.37
C ARG A 2 -3.32 2.26 16.34
N LYS A 3 -3.80 2.19 15.10
CA LYS A 3 -3.08 1.53 14.00
C LYS A 3 -1.84 2.35 13.61
N VAL A 4 -0.76 1.67 13.27
CA VAL A 4 0.44 2.29 12.71
C VAL A 4 0.18 2.61 11.24
N LYS A 5 0.34 3.89 10.88
CA LYS A 5 0.19 4.36 9.50
C LYS A 5 1.49 4.13 8.73
N ILE A 6 1.39 3.51 7.56
CA ILE A 6 2.55 3.19 6.72
C ILE A 6 2.33 3.61 5.28
N GLY A 7 3.42 3.94 4.60
CA GLY A 7 3.48 4.16 3.15
C GLY A 7 4.31 3.08 2.47
N ILE A 8 3.95 2.71 1.26
CA ILE A 8 4.64 1.71 0.45
C ILE A 8 5.29 2.40 -0.75
N VAL A 9 6.60 2.26 -0.89
CA VAL A 9 7.38 2.73 -2.04
C VAL A 9 7.89 1.52 -2.80
N GLY A 10 7.46 1.39 -4.06
CA GLY A 10 7.63 0.20 -4.88
C GLY A 10 6.44 -0.76 -4.74
N CYS A 11 5.53 -0.72 -5.72
CA CYS A 11 4.35 -1.57 -5.84
C CYS A 11 4.60 -2.75 -6.79
N GLY A 12 5.82 -3.31 -6.75
CA GLY A 12 6.25 -4.44 -7.58
C GLY A 12 5.86 -5.82 -7.01
N GLY A 13 6.49 -6.87 -7.53
CA GLY A 13 6.16 -8.26 -7.20
C GLY A 13 6.31 -8.62 -5.72
N ILE A 14 7.35 -8.13 -5.04
CA ILE A 14 7.56 -8.43 -3.61
C ILE A 14 6.49 -7.74 -2.75
N ALA A 15 6.15 -6.49 -3.06
CA ALA A 15 5.08 -5.78 -2.38
C ALA A 15 3.75 -6.55 -2.51
N ASN A 16 3.38 -6.92 -3.74
CA ASN A 16 2.11 -7.58 -4.03
C ASN A 16 1.99 -9.02 -3.51
N ASN A 17 3.09 -9.77 -3.46
CA ASN A 17 3.06 -11.19 -3.07
C ASN A 17 3.47 -11.46 -1.61
N LYS A 18 4.11 -10.49 -0.93
CA LYS A 18 4.64 -10.67 0.43
C LYS A 18 4.16 -9.58 1.38
N HIS A 19 4.58 -8.33 1.17
CA HIS A 19 4.33 -7.26 2.14
C HIS A 19 2.85 -6.91 2.27
N LEU A 20 2.19 -6.55 1.16
CA LEU A 20 0.81 -6.06 1.17
C LEU A 20 -0.17 -7.12 1.74
N PRO A 21 -0.11 -8.41 1.34
CA PRO A 21 -0.97 -9.43 1.96
C PRO A 21 -0.69 -9.65 3.45
N ALA A 22 0.57 -9.58 3.88
CA ALA A 22 0.93 -9.74 5.29
C ALA A 22 0.45 -8.56 6.14
N ILE A 23 0.58 -7.34 5.62
CA ILE A 23 0.08 -6.11 6.25
C ILE A 23 -1.44 -6.15 6.36
N GLN A 24 -2.16 -6.51 5.29
CA GLN A 24 -3.62 -6.58 5.29
C GLN A 24 -4.15 -7.57 6.33
N LYS A 25 -3.47 -8.71 6.51
CA LYS A 25 -3.79 -9.68 7.56
C LYS A 25 -3.47 -9.19 8.97
N ASN A 26 -2.60 -8.20 9.09
CA ASN A 26 -2.16 -7.65 10.37
C ASN A 26 -2.96 -6.39 10.72
N GLY A 27 -3.98 -6.55 11.57
CA GLY A 27 -4.90 -5.47 11.95
C GLY A 27 -4.29 -4.28 12.69
N ASN A 28 -2.98 -4.31 12.98
CA ASN A 28 -2.26 -3.22 13.63
C ASN A 28 -1.82 -2.11 12.67
N TYR A 29 -1.99 -2.29 11.36
CA TYR A 29 -1.50 -1.36 10.34
C TYR A 29 -2.62 -0.77 9.47
N GLU A 30 -2.34 0.41 8.95
CA GLU A 30 -3.17 1.12 7.96
C GLU A 30 -2.25 1.68 6.86
N ILE A 31 -2.47 1.27 5.61
CA ILE A 31 -1.67 1.75 4.48
C ILE A 31 -2.28 3.06 3.98
N VAL A 32 -1.57 4.16 4.17
CA VAL A 32 -2.07 5.52 3.85
C VAL A 32 -1.47 6.08 2.56
N ALA A 33 -0.45 5.44 2.00
CA ALA A 33 0.21 5.89 0.78
C ALA A 33 0.78 4.72 -0.03
N PHE A 34 0.70 4.83 -1.35
CA PHE A 34 1.31 3.95 -2.34
C PHE A 34 2.12 4.82 -3.30
N CYS A 35 3.34 4.41 -3.62
CA CYS A 35 4.24 5.13 -4.50
C CYS A 35 4.95 4.15 -5.42
N ASP A 36 4.91 4.41 -6.73
CA ASP A 36 5.67 3.68 -7.73
C ASP A 36 5.91 4.59 -8.92
N ILE A 37 7.06 4.44 -9.60
CA ILE A 37 7.35 5.17 -10.84
C ILE A 37 6.31 4.89 -11.93
N ASP A 38 5.70 3.70 -11.89
CA ASP A 38 4.56 3.33 -12.70
C ASP A 38 3.28 3.60 -11.90
N ARG A 39 2.62 4.72 -12.22
CA ARG A 39 1.39 5.15 -11.52
C ARG A 39 0.34 4.05 -11.47
N GLN A 40 0.18 3.26 -12.54
CA GLN A 40 -0.82 2.21 -12.59
C GLN A 40 -0.58 1.16 -11.50
N LYS A 41 0.67 0.78 -11.26
CA LYS A 41 1.00 -0.18 -10.18
C LYS A 41 0.63 0.36 -8.80
N ALA A 42 0.82 1.66 -8.56
CA ALA A 42 0.45 2.27 -7.30
C ALA A 42 -1.08 2.39 -7.12
N GLU A 43 -1.81 2.72 -8.19
CA GLU A 43 -3.28 2.73 -8.20
C GLU A 43 -3.85 1.31 -7.98
N ASP A 44 -3.34 0.29 -8.69
CA ASP A 44 -3.76 -1.11 -8.53
C ASP A 44 -3.52 -1.61 -7.10
N ALA A 45 -2.37 -1.25 -6.50
CA ALA A 45 -2.06 -1.59 -5.13
C ALA A 45 -2.98 -0.88 -4.13
N LYS A 46 -3.32 0.40 -4.39
CA LYS A 46 -4.30 1.15 -3.60
C LYS A 46 -5.68 0.51 -3.67
N GLU A 47 -6.15 0.18 -4.86
CA GLU A 47 -7.47 -0.44 -5.05
C GLU A 47 -7.58 -1.76 -4.28
N LYS A 48 -6.50 -2.56 -4.29
CA LYS A 48 -6.52 -3.89 -3.67
C LYS A 48 -6.27 -3.90 -2.16
N TYR A 49 -5.42 -2.99 -1.65
CA TYR A 49 -4.92 -3.06 -0.26
C TYR A 49 -5.08 -1.76 0.53
N GLY A 50 -5.44 -0.68 -0.13
CA GLY A 50 -5.62 0.62 0.48
C GLY A 50 -7.04 0.86 1.00
N THR A 51 -7.30 2.13 1.28
CA THR A 51 -8.61 2.70 1.61
C THR A 51 -8.86 3.88 0.68
N GLU A 52 -10.08 4.41 0.67
CA GLU A 52 -10.41 5.63 -0.08
C GLU A 52 -9.50 6.82 0.30
N ALA A 53 -9.07 6.87 1.57
CA ALA A 53 -8.18 7.91 2.09
C ALA A 53 -6.71 7.71 1.71
N SER A 54 -6.34 6.55 1.16
CA SER A 54 -4.96 6.27 0.77
C SER A 54 -4.58 7.07 -0.49
N ARG A 55 -3.37 7.61 -0.50
CA ARG A 55 -2.86 8.47 -1.56
C ARG A 55 -1.93 7.71 -2.50
N VAL A 56 -1.87 8.15 -3.75
CA VAL A 56 -0.97 7.61 -4.78
C VAL A 56 0.03 8.68 -5.19
N TYR A 57 1.29 8.30 -5.26
CA TYR A 57 2.44 9.13 -5.61
C TYR A 57 3.26 8.47 -6.73
N THR A 58 4.04 9.28 -7.44
CA THR A 58 4.90 8.85 -8.57
C THR A 58 6.31 9.43 -8.50
N ASP A 59 6.66 10.00 -7.34
CA ASP A 59 7.92 10.73 -7.08
C ASP A 59 9.10 9.79 -6.79
#